data_AF-U5WZU7-F1
#
_entry.id   AF-U5WZU7-F1
#
_cell.length_a   1.000
_cell.length_b   1.000
_cell.length_c   1.000
_cell.angle_alpha   90.00
_cell.angle_beta   90.00
_cell.angle_gamma   90.00
#
_symmetry.space_group_name_H-M   'P 1'
#
loop_
_entity.id
_entity.type
_entity.pdbx_description
1 polymer ?
#
loop_
_entity_poly.entity_id
_entity_poly.type
_entity_poly.pdbx_seq_one_letter_code
_entity_poly.pdbx_strand_id
1 'polypeptide(L)'
;MNAFGSTYWDRLLTKWAQSRLVGTAEEVALGGALVLWAGGGNPARSWAGMRQCWPACYFIGEALSALGGFKPVIVPVSVEVRKNGAVVETIGSPTPEHRGQYWTGHVALHIPEMAAILDPTIGQGRFATSDHLRVPVLIQDPQLTNQLPPSAQFQVNRDPQTTLIYTTTAGAGEPFETHPAYPQQRASVDAAVARVHGTVEAAVEEWRAIQAGAGR
;
A
#
# COMPACT_ATOMS: atom_id res chain seq x y z
N MET A 1 1.87 8.32 -20.60
CA MET A 1 0.68 8.31 -19.72
C MET A 1 0.07 6.92 -19.80
N ASN A 2 -0.06 6.22 -18.68
CA ASN A 2 -0.78 4.94 -18.65
C ASN A 2 -2.23 5.22 -19.06
N ALA A 3 -2.93 4.27 -19.70
CA ALA A 3 -4.26 4.47 -20.31
C ALA A 3 -5.37 4.97 -19.35
N PHE A 4 -5.06 5.12 -18.06
CA PHE A 4 -5.90 5.73 -17.05
C PHE A 4 -5.18 6.97 -16.53
N GLY A 5 -5.75 8.14 -16.81
CA GLY A 5 -5.23 9.42 -16.33
C GLY A 5 -4.98 9.36 -14.84
N SER A 6 -3.82 9.86 -14.43
CA SER A 6 -3.29 9.76 -13.07
C SER A 6 -4.30 10.29 -12.02
N THR A 7 -5.04 11.34 -12.38
CA THR A 7 -6.13 11.96 -11.58
C THR A 7 -7.36 11.08 -11.35
N TYR A 8 -7.61 10.08 -12.20
CA TYR A 8 -8.72 9.15 -12.00
C TYR A 8 -8.45 8.23 -10.81
N TRP A 9 -7.28 7.60 -10.82
CA TRP A 9 -6.88 6.68 -9.78
C TRP A 9 -6.72 7.38 -8.43
N ASP A 10 -6.18 8.62 -8.44
CA ASP A 10 -6.05 9.42 -7.23
C ASP A 10 -7.42 9.69 -6.58
N ARG A 11 -8.43 10.03 -7.40
CA ARG A 11 -9.80 10.23 -6.89
C ARG A 11 -10.40 8.95 -6.33
N LEU A 12 -10.17 7.80 -6.96
CA LEU A 12 -10.65 6.52 -6.45
C LEU A 12 -9.99 6.16 -5.11
N LEU A 13 -8.68 6.32 -5.01
CA LEU A 13 -7.93 6.03 -3.79
C LEU A 13 -8.35 6.96 -2.65
N THR A 14 -8.45 8.27 -2.91
CA THR A 14 -8.90 9.24 -1.90
C THR A 14 -10.30 8.93 -1.39
N LYS A 15 -11.25 8.66 -2.29
CA LYS A 15 -12.61 8.25 -1.90
C LYS A 15 -12.62 6.95 -1.10
N TRP A 16 -11.83 5.97 -1.53
CA TRP A 16 -11.68 4.71 -0.81
C TRP A 16 -11.19 4.95 0.61
N ALA A 17 -10.12 5.71 0.80
CA ALA A 17 -9.55 6.02 2.10
C ALA A 17 -10.58 6.72 3.00
N GLN A 18 -11.24 7.77 2.49
CA GLN A 18 -12.29 8.50 3.21
C GLN A 18 -13.50 7.63 3.60
N SER A 19 -13.81 6.60 2.81
CA SER A 19 -14.96 5.72 3.06
C SER A 19 -14.64 4.51 3.94
N ARG A 20 -13.36 4.12 4.05
CA ARG A 20 -12.92 2.87 4.69
C ARG A 20 -12.12 3.07 5.97
N LEU A 21 -11.53 4.25 6.15
CA LEU A 21 -10.62 4.55 7.26
C LEU A 21 -11.21 5.68 8.10
N VAL A 22 -12.33 5.37 8.76
CA VAL A 22 -13.04 6.30 9.64
C VAL A 22 -13.32 5.59 10.96
N GLY A 23 -12.84 6.15 12.05
CA GLY A 23 -13.07 5.53 13.36
C GLY A 23 -12.01 5.91 14.37
N THR A 24 -10.77 5.47 14.16
CA THR A 24 -9.67 5.69 15.11
C THR A 24 -8.63 6.71 14.61
N ALA A 25 -7.77 7.18 15.52
CA ALA A 25 -6.63 8.04 15.15
C ALA A 25 -5.72 7.33 14.15
N GLU A 26 -5.55 6.02 14.29
CA GLU A 26 -4.68 5.23 13.44
C GLU A 26 -5.23 5.09 12.03
N GLU A 27 -6.55 4.87 11.89
CA GLU A 27 -7.23 4.85 10.60
C GLU A 27 -7.15 6.21 9.91
N VAL A 28 -7.32 7.31 10.65
CA VAL A 28 -7.16 8.67 10.11
C VAL A 28 -5.73 8.93 9.65
N ALA A 29 -4.73 8.52 10.43
CA ALA A 29 -3.33 8.62 10.03
C ALA A 29 -3.04 7.85 8.73
N LEU A 30 -3.51 6.60 8.64
CA LEU A 30 -3.36 5.77 7.45
C LEU A 30 -4.09 6.38 6.24
N GLY A 31 -5.31 6.88 6.44
CA GLY A 31 -6.10 7.55 5.41
C GLY A 31 -5.40 8.80 4.90
N GLY A 32 -4.88 9.64 5.80
CA GLY A 32 -4.10 10.83 5.47
C GLY A 32 -2.86 10.50 4.65
N ALA A 33 -2.06 9.52 5.08
CA ALA A 33 -0.86 9.07 4.36
C ALA A 33 -1.19 8.56 2.94
N LEU A 34 -2.26 7.79 2.79
CA LEU A 34 -2.75 7.30 1.49
C LEU A 34 -3.21 8.43 0.57
N VAL A 35 -3.99 9.39 1.08
CA VAL A 35 -4.46 10.55 0.32
C VAL A 35 -3.29 11.42 -0.13
N LEU A 36 -2.28 11.62 0.73
CA LEU A 36 -1.08 12.38 0.39
C LEU A 36 -0.24 11.68 -0.69
N TRP A 37 -0.10 10.36 -0.61
CA TRP A 37 0.51 9.57 -1.68
C TRP A 37 -0.22 9.79 -3.01
N ALA A 38 -1.54 9.69 -3.02
CA ALA A 38 -2.36 9.87 -4.22
C ALA A 38 -2.33 11.31 -4.77
N GLY A 39 -2.43 12.33 -3.91
CA GLY A 39 -2.69 13.72 -4.29
C GLY A 39 -1.46 14.55 -4.65
N GLY A 40 -0.25 14.17 -4.25
CA GLY A 40 0.93 15.01 -4.49
C GLY A 40 2.28 14.47 -3.99
N GLY A 41 2.27 13.34 -3.28
CA GLY A 41 3.47 12.67 -2.78
C GLY A 41 4.11 11.69 -3.75
N ASN A 42 3.39 11.19 -4.77
CA ASN A 42 3.80 10.10 -5.67
C ASN A 42 5.09 10.43 -6.47
N PRO A 43 6.29 10.06 -5.98
CA PRO A 43 7.54 10.33 -6.67
C PRO A 43 7.80 9.27 -7.75
N ALA A 44 6.96 8.21 -7.85
CA ALA A 44 7.10 7.09 -8.78
C ALA A 44 6.50 7.38 -10.17
N ARG A 45 5.69 8.44 -10.33
CA ARG A 45 5.07 8.79 -11.62
C ARG A 45 6.06 9.27 -12.69
N SER A 46 7.22 9.77 -12.29
CA SER A 46 8.30 10.17 -13.20
C SER A 46 9.15 8.98 -13.67
N TRP A 47 9.02 7.81 -13.05
CA TRP A 47 9.82 6.62 -13.34
C TRP A 47 9.03 5.67 -14.24
N ALA A 48 8.88 6.06 -15.51
CA ALA A 48 8.24 5.23 -16.51
C ALA A 48 8.89 3.82 -16.54
N GLY A 49 8.10 2.76 -16.33
CA GLY A 49 8.53 1.37 -16.43
C GLY A 49 8.73 0.61 -15.10
N MET A 50 8.62 1.27 -13.95
CA MET A 50 8.86 0.64 -12.65
C MET A 50 7.57 0.44 -11.84
N ARG A 51 7.43 -0.72 -11.16
CA ARG A 51 6.24 -1.05 -10.36
C ARG A 51 6.19 -0.17 -9.10
N GLN A 52 5.03 0.43 -8.85
CA GLN A 52 4.82 1.43 -7.79
C GLN A 52 4.70 0.86 -6.37
N CYS A 53 4.72 -0.47 -6.22
CA CYS A 53 4.45 -1.15 -4.95
C CYS A 53 5.42 -0.74 -3.83
N TRP A 54 6.73 -0.82 -4.07
CA TRP A 54 7.74 -0.41 -3.09
C TRP A 54 7.68 1.08 -2.74
N PRO A 55 7.75 2.04 -3.70
CA PRO A 55 7.75 3.45 -3.33
C PRO A 55 6.45 3.90 -2.65
N ALA A 56 5.31 3.27 -2.97
CA ALA A 56 4.05 3.52 -2.26
C ALA A 56 4.11 3.02 -0.80
N CYS A 57 4.57 1.78 -0.59
CA CYS A 57 4.69 1.22 0.76
C CYS A 57 5.71 1.98 1.61
N TYR A 58 6.87 2.33 1.03
CA TYR A 58 7.90 3.11 1.71
C TYR A 58 7.40 4.51 2.08
N PHE A 59 6.77 5.24 1.16
CA PHE A 59 6.20 6.55 1.47
C PHE A 59 5.17 6.49 2.61
N ILE A 60 4.20 5.57 2.51
CA ILE A 60 3.13 5.46 3.50
C ILE A 60 3.72 5.01 4.85
N GLY A 61 4.64 4.05 4.83
CA GLY A 61 5.33 3.57 6.03
C GLY A 61 6.09 4.67 6.76
N GLU A 62 6.92 5.44 6.04
CA GLU A 62 7.68 6.54 6.63
C GLU A 62 6.77 7.66 7.14
N ALA A 63 5.70 8.02 6.40
CA ALA A 63 4.73 9.01 6.85
C ALA A 63 4.03 8.60 8.16
N LEU A 64 3.74 7.30 8.34
CA LEU A 64 3.19 6.76 9.57
C LEU A 64 4.22 6.69 10.71
N SER A 65 5.43 6.19 10.44
CA SER A 65 6.52 6.12 11.42
C SER A 65 6.85 7.48 12.01
N ALA A 66 6.76 8.54 11.21
CA ALA A 66 7.04 9.90 11.64
C ALA A 66 6.04 10.44 12.69
N LEU A 67 4.89 9.79 12.88
CA LEU A 67 3.95 10.07 13.97
C LEU A 67 4.39 9.47 15.32
N GLY A 68 5.46 8.66 15.35
CA GLY A 68 6.06 8.13 16.58
C GLY A 68 5.34 6.94 17.24
N GLY A 69 4.21 6.49 16.68
CA GLY A 69 3.41 5.38 17.22
C GLY A 69 3.36 4.12 16.33
N PHE A 70 3.72 4.24 15.06
CA PHE A 70 3.64 3.14 14.09
C PHE A 70 5.01 2.52 13.84
N LYS A 71 5.04 1.22 13.56
CA LYS A 71 6.23 0.49 13.10
C LYS A 71 5.91 -0.31 11.85
N PRO A 72 5.55 0.35 10.73
CA PRO A 72 5.20 -0.35 9.51
C PRO A 72 6.41 -1.08 8.94
N VAL A 73 6.18 -2.26 8.37
CA VAL A 73 7.21 -3.09 7.75
C VAL A 73 6.81 -3.40 6.33
N ILE A 74 7.71 -3.15 5.37
CA ILE A 74 7.51 -3.58 3.99
C ILE A 74 7.73 -5.09 3.94
N VAL A 75 6.71 -5.82 3.50
CA VAL A 75 6.76 -7.28 3.43
C VAL A 75 6.65 -7.75 1.97
N PRO A 76 7.57 -8.61 1.51
CA PRO A 76 7.45 -9.28 0.23
C PRO A 76 6.21 -10.18 0.20
N VAL A 77 5.44 -10.07 -0.89
CA VAL A 77 4.23 -10.87 -1.09
C VAL A 77 4.14 -11.37 -2.53
N SER A 78 3.52 -12.52 -2.71
CA SER A 78 2.90 -12.90 -3.98
C SER A 78 1.38 -12.83 -3.82
N VAL A 79 0.68 -12.47 -4.90
CA VAL A 79 -0.77 -12.38 -4.93
C VAL A 79 -1.28 -13.23 -6.07
N GLU A 80 -1.99 -14.30 -5.73
CA GLU A 80 -2.73 -15.08 -6.71
C GLU A 80 -4.12 -14.47 -6.90
N VAL A 81 -4.43 -14.07 -8.11
CA VAL A 81 -5.74 -13.55 -8.49
C VAL A 81 -6.56 -14.68 -9.06
N ARG A 82 -7.67 -15.00 -8.39
CA ARG A 82 -8.65 -15.97 -8.87
C ARG A 82 -9.91 -15.25 -9.36
N LYS A 83 -10.43 -15.71 -10.50
CA LYS A 83 -11.74 -15.33 -11.00
C LYS A 83 -12.59 -16.58 -11.18
N ASN A 84 -13.75 -16.64 -10.51
CA ASN A 84 -14.64 -17.80 -10.49
C ASN A 84 -13.90 -19.10 -10.12
N GLY A 85 -12.98 -19.03 -9.15
CA GLY A 85 -12.18 -20.15 -8.68
C GLY A 85 -10.95 -20.50 -9.52
N ALA A 86 -10.81 -19.97 -10.74
CA ALA A 86 -9.66 -20.21 -11.61
C ALA A 86 -8.59 -19.13 -11.42
N VAL A 87 -7.30 -19.52 -11.37
CA VAL A 87 -6.18 -18.58 -11.34
C VAL A 87 -6.07 -17.88 -12.69
N VAL A 88 -6.09 -16.54 -12.68
CA VAL A 88 -6.03 -15.72 -13.90
C VAL A 88 -4.78 -14.84 -13.98
N GLU A 89 -4.19 -14.50 -12.84
CA GLU A 89 -2.98 -13.68 -12.77
C GLU A 89 -2.23 -13.98 -11.46
N THR A 90 -0.91 -13.96 -11.50
CA THR A 90 -0.07 -13.96 -10.29
C THR A 90 0.76 -12.68 -10.31
N ILE A 91 0.67 -11.90 -9.23
CA ILE A 91 1.36 -10.62 -9.07
C ILE A 91 2.47 -10.82 -8.04
N GLY A 92 3.70 -10.46 -8.44
CA GLY A 92 4.88 -10.72 -7.64
C GLY A 92 5.37 -12.16 -7.80
N SER A 93 6.66 -12.36 -7.56
CA SER A 93 7.30 -13.67 -7.53
C SER A 93 7.59 -14.06 -6.07
N PRO A 94 7.36 -15.32 -5.67
CA PRO A 94 7.89 -15.87 -4.43
C PRO A 94 9.42 -15.82 -4.35
N THR A 95 10.08 -15.78 -5.50
CA THR A 95 11.52 -15.61 -5.68
C THR A 95 11.79 -14.41 -6.60
N PRO A 96 11.78 -13.17 -6.08
CA PRO A 96 12.03 -11.99 -6.87
C PRO A 96 13.44 -12.00 -7.48
N GLU A 97 13.57 -11.41 -8.65
CA GLU A 97 14.80 -11.22 -9.42
C GLU A 97 14.68 -9.95 -10.27
N HIS A 98 15.83 -9.36 -10.58
CA HIS A 98 15.97 -8.24 -11.50
C HIS A 98 16.07 -8.73 -12.95
N ARG A 99 15.19 -8.24 -13.83
CA ARG A 99 15.21 -8.44 -15.28
C ARG A 99 15.42 -7.10 -15.97
N GLY A 100 16.68 -6.70 -16.14
CA GLY A 100 17.02 -5.36 -16.62
C GLY A 100 16.60 -4.30 -15.61
N GLN A 101 15.74 -3.36 -16.01
CA GLN A 101 15.20 -2.32 -15.11
C GLN A 101 13.94 -2.74 -14.34
N TYR A 102 13.55 -4.01 -14.45
CA TYR A 102 12.33 -4.56 -13.90
C TYR A 102 12.62 -5.49 -12.73
N TRP A 103 12.00 -5.24 -11.58
CA TRP A 103 11.99 -6.18 -10.45
C TRP A 103 10.71 -7.01 -10.47
N THR A 104 10.85 -8.34 -10.42
CA THR A 104 9.72 -9.30 -10.54
C THR A 104 8.87 -9.45 -9.27
N GLY A 105 9.32 -8.89 -8.14
CA GLY A 105 8.62 -8.98 -6.87
C GLY A 105 7.38 -8.07 -6.76
N HIS A 106 6.69 -8.21 -5.62
CA HIS A 106 5.63 -7.31 -5.17
C HIS A 106 5.75 -7.17 -3.65
N VAL A 107 5.38 -6.01 -3.13
CA VAL A 107 5.42 -5.75 -1.69
C VAL A 107 4.10 -5.15 -1.22
N ALA A 108 3.79 -5.42 0.04
CA ALA A 108 2.72 -4.78 0.79
C ALA A 108 3.30 -4.17 2.07
N LEU A 109 2.52 -3.33 2.75
CA LEU A 109 2.89 -2.69 4.00
C LEU A 109 2.16 -3.36 5.15
N HIS A 110 2.89 -4.05 6.02
CA HIS A 110 2.37 -4.58 7.27
C HIS A 110 2.40 -3.48 8.33
N ILE A 111 1.28 -3.25 9.02
CA ILE A 111 1.09 -2.23 10.05
C ILE A 111 0.61 -2.96 11.32
N PRO A 112 1.53 -3.41 12.19
CA PRO A 112 1.20 -4.21 13.37
C PRO A 112 0.21 -3.52 14.30
N GLU A 113 0.33 -2.21 14.47
CA GLU A 113 -0.51 -1.40 15.37
C GLU A 113 -1.98 -1.36 14.94
N MET A 114 -2.25 -1.61 13.66
CA MET A 114 -3.62 -1.71 13.12
C MET A 114 -4.05 -3.16 12.87
N ALA A 115 -3.20 -4.14 13.23
CA ALA A 115 -3.36 -5.53 12.85
C ALA A 115 -3.70 -5.67 11.36
N ALA A 116 -2.92 -4.98 10.50
CA ALA A 116 -3.29 -4.80 9.11
C ALA A 116 -2.14 -5.03 8.11
N ILE A 117 -2.49 -5.50 6.91
CA ILE A 117 -1.65 -5.43 5.71
C ILE A 117 -2.34 -4.53 4.69
N LEU A 118 -1.63 -3.53 4.21
CA LEU A 118 -2.06 -2.62 3.16
C LEU A 118 -1.31 -2.94 1.87
N ASP A 119 -2.04 -3.20 0.80
CA ASP A 119 -1.51 -3.17 -0.56
C ASP A 119 -2.08 -1.96 -1.30
N PRO A 120 -1.31 -0.85 -1.38
CA PRO A 120 -1.79 0.39 -1.97
C PRO A 120 -1.87 0.35 -3.49
N THR A 121 -1.31 -0.66 -4.15
CA THR A 121 -1.10 -0.66 -5.62
C THR A 121 -1.77 -1.81 -6.36
N ILE A 122 -2.29 -2.83 -5.67
CA ILE A 122 -2.94 -3.97 -6.31
C ILE A 122 -4.09 -3.60 -7.27
N GLY A 123 -4.83 -2.52 -6.97
CA GLY A 123 -5.89 -2.01 -7.84
C GLY A 123 -5.40 -1.46 -9.18
N GLN A 124 -4.08 -1.42 -9.42
CA GLN A 124 -3.47 -1.11 -10.71
C GLN A 124 -3.22 -2.36 -11.57
N GLY A 125 -3.41 -3.56 -11.02
CA GLY A 125 -3.25 -4.84 -11.73
C GLY A 125 -4.21 -4.99 -12.92
N ARG A 126 -3.84 -5.83 -13.88
CA ARG A 126 -4.63 -6.00 -15.12
C ARG A 126 -6.02 -6.59 -14.85
N PHE A 127 -6.14 -7.40 -13.79
CA PHE A 127 -7.42 -7.95 -13.34
C PHE A 127 -8.45 -6.89 -12.90
N ALA A 128 -8.01 -5.69 -12.48
CA ALA A 128 -8.87 -4.65 -11.92
C ALA A 128 -9.67 -3.91 -13.02
N THR A 129 -10.67 -4.60 -13.55
CA THR A 129 -11.47 -4.14 -14.71
C THR A 129 -12.58 -3.15 -14.36
N SER A 130 -12.89 -2.97 -13.07
CA SER A 130 -13.95 -2.11 -12.54
C SER A 130 -13.47 -1.28 -11.35
N ASP A 131 -14.22 -0.23 -11.01
CA ASP A 131 -13.81 0.75 -9.98
C ASP A 131 -13.64 0.14 -8.59
N HIS A 132 -14.53 -0.77 -8.20
CA HIS A 132 -14.43 -1.46 -6.90
C HIS A 132 -13.21 -2.37 -6.80
N LEU A 133 -12.63 -2.77 -7.94
CA LEU A 133 -11.37 -3.51 -7.99
C LEU A 133 -10.14 -2.58 -8.06
N ARG A 134 -10.32 -1.33 -8.52
CA ARG A 134 -9.27 -0.31 -8.73
C ARG A 134 -8.93 0.53 -7.49
N VAL A 135 -9.05 -0.07 -6.31
CA VAL A 135 -8.75 0.57 -5.02
C VAL A 135 -7.72 -0.25 -4.25
N PRO A 136 -7.05 0.32 -3.23
CA PRO A 136 -6.19 -0.44 -2.32
C PRO A 136 -6.88 -1.68 -1.73
N VAL A 137 -6.07 -2.63 -1.26
CA VAL A 137 -6.51 -3.70 -0.36
C VAL A 137 -6.01 -3.38 1.04
N LEU A 138 -6.91 -3.49 2.01
CA LEU A 138 -6.56 -3.50 3.43
C LEU A 138 -7.08 -4.81 4.00
N ILE A 139 -6.16 -5.63 4.48
CA ILE A 139 -6.44 -6.88 5.19
C ILE A 139 -6.33 -6.56 6.66
N GLN A 140 -7.40 -6.74 7.42
CA GLN A 140 -7.38 -6.61 8.87
C GLN A 140 -7.64 -7.99 9.47
N ASP A 141 -6.71 -8.46 10.29
CA ASP A 141 -6.79 -9.75 10.96
C ASP A 141 -6.05 -9.64 12.30
N PRO A 142 -6.66 -9.99 13.44
CA PRO A 142 -6.01 -9.92 14.75
C PRO A 142 -4.65 -10.62 14.86
N GLN A 143 -4.38 -11.63 14.01
CA GLN A 143 -3.10 -12.34 13.96
C GLN A 143 -1.96 -11.46 13.41
N LEU A 144 -2.28 -10.36 12.74
CA LEU A 144 -1.31 -9.41 12.18
C LEU A 144 -0.71 -8.45 13.22
N THR A 145 -1.03 -8.60 14.51
CA THR A 145 -0.44 -7.78 15.59
C THR A 145 1.04 -8.11 15.88
N ASN A 146 1.55 -9.23 15.35
CA ASN A 146 2.91 -9.71 15.54
C ASN A 146 3.68 -9.81 14.21
N GLN A 147 4.97 -10.11 14.26
CA GLN A 147 5.75 -10.43 13.06
C GLN A 147 5.08 -11.53 12.24
N LEU A 148 4.95 -11.29 10.95
CA LEU A 148 4.34 -12.23 10.03
C LEU A 148 5.23 -13.46 9.84
N PRO A 149 4.69 -14.69 9.99
CA PRO A 149 5.47 -15.87 9.63
C PRO A 149 5.72 -15.88 8.12
N PRO A 150 6.85 -16.45 7.68
CA PRO A 150 7.05 -16.73 6.27
C PRO A 150 5.94 -17.64 5.74
N SER A 151 5.43 -17.37 4.54
CA SER A 151 4.35 -18.15 3.89
C SER A 151 2.97 -18.04 4.55
N ALA A 152 2.73 -17.02 5.39
CA ALA A 152 1.37 -16.69 5.84
C ALA A 152 0.49 -16.38 4.63
N GLN A 153 -0.74 -16.91 4.64
CA GLN A 153 -1.71 -16.71 3.57
C GLN A 153 -2.94 -15.96 4.04
N PHE A 154 -3.38 -15.00 3.24
CA PHE A 154 -4.58 -14.19 3.51
C PHE A 154 -5.47 -14.16 2.28
N GLN A 155 -6.72 -14.58 2.45
CA GLN A 155 -7.72 -14.53 1.39
C GLN A 155 -8.53 -13.24 1.49
N VAL A 156 -8.64 -12.52 0.37
CA VAL A 156 -9.44 -11.30 0.26
C VAL A 156 -10.46 -11.48 -0.86
N ASN A 157 -11.74 -11.54 -0.50
CA ASN A 157 -12.81 -11.54 -1.48
C ASN A 157 -13.10 -10.10 -1.90
N ARG A 158 -12.71 -9.75 -3.13
CA ARG A 158 -12.86 -8.38 -3.67
C ARG A 158 -14.27 -8.12 -4.17
N ASP A 159 -14.88 -9.16 -4.75
CA ASP A 159 -16.29 -9.21 -5.16
C ASP A 159 -16.72 -10.70 -5.22
N PRO A 160 -17.98 -11.02 -5.60
CA PRO A 160 -18.45 -12.40 -5.65
C PRO A 160 -17.67 -13.34 -6.59
N GLN A 161 -16.90 -12.79 -7.53
CA GLN A 161 -16.17 -13.56 -8.54
C GLN A 161 -14.66 -13.51 -8.35
N THR A 162 -14.14 -12.48 -7.69
CA THR A 162 -12.71 -12.16 -7.64
C THR A 162 -12.19 -12.33 -6.22
N THR A 163 -11.26 -13.27 -6.08
CA THR A 163 -10.56 -13.53 -4.82
C THR A 163 -9.07 -13.30 -5.03
N LEU A 164 -8.45 -12.61 -4.07
CA LEU A 164 -7.00 -12.45 -3.99
C LEU A 164 -6.49 -13.35 -2.88
N ILE A 165 -5.44 -14.13 -3.15
CA ILE A 165 -4.74 -14.91 -2.14
C ILE A 165 -3.35 -14.31 -2.00
N TYR A 166 -3.15 -13.58 -0.91
CA TYR A 166 -1.85 -13.04 -0.53
C TYR A 166 -1.04 -14.14 0.14
N THR A 167 0.22 -14.29 -0.23
CA THR A 167 1.19 -15.14 0.47
C THR A 167 2.40 -14.30 0.82
N THR A 168 2.77 -14.20 2.10
CA THR A 168 4.04 -13.57 2.50
C THR A 168 5.19 -14.47 2.08
N THR A 169 6.26 -13.90 1.56
CA THR A 169 7.40 -14.70 1.08
C THR A 169 8.59 -14.49 2.00
N ALA A 170 9.40 -15.53 2.20
CA ALA A 170 10.51 -15.53 3.16
C ALA A 170 11.71 -14.64 2.76
N GLY A 171 11.53 -13.70 1.81
CA GLY A 171 12.64 -12.97 1.20
C GLY A 171 13.59 -13.86 0.40
N ALA A 172 13.16 -15.06 -0.03
CA ALA A 172 13.93 -15.83 -0.99
C ALA A 172 13.98 -15.03 -2.30
N GLY A 173 15.17 -14.65 -2.78
CA GLY A 173 15.35 -13.84 -4.01
C GLY A 173 16.03 -12.48 -3.76
N GLU A 174 16.11 -11.68 -4.81
CA GLU A 174 16.78 -10.38 -4.78
C GLU A 174 15.87 -9.28 -4.17
N PRO A 175 16.32 -8.58 -3.11
CA PRO A 175 15.58 -7.45 -2.56
C PRO A 175 15.38 -6.34 -3.59
N PHE A 176 14.31 -5.56 -3.47
CA PHE A 176 14.10 -4.41 -4.35
C PHE A 176 15.24 -3.38 -4.19
N GLU A 177 15.77 -3.27 -2.97
CA GLU A 177 16.83 -2.38 -2.53
C GLU A 177 18.14 -2.53 -3.32
N THR A 178 18.35 -3.66 -3.99
CA THR A 178 19.56 -3.92 -4.79
C THR A 178 19.42 -3.43 -6.24
N HIS A 179 18.27 -2.90 -6.65
CA HIS A 179 18.06 -2.35 -8.00
C HIS A 179 18.93 -1.10 -8.23
N PRO A 180 19.56 -0.90 -9.41
CA PRO A 180 20.48 0.24 -9.65
C PRO A 180 19.85 1.63 -9.46
N ALA A 181 18.54 1.77 -9.73
CA ALA A 181 17.83 3.03 -9.54
C ALA A 181 17.35 3.27 -8.09
N TYR A 182 17.51 2.28 -7.19
CA TYR A 182 16.99 2.33 -5.82
C TYR A 182 17.44 3.58 -5.05
N PRO A 183 18.72 3.99 -5.04
CA PRO A 183 19.15 5.15 -4.25
C PRO A 183 18.45 6.45 -4.65
N GLN A 184 18.22 6.65 -5.95
CA GLN A 184 17.57 7.85 -6.48
C GLN A 184 16.08 7.86 -6.16
N GLN A 185 15.44 6.69 -6.22
CA GLN A 185 14.03 6.53 -5.84
C GLN A 185 13.83 6.76 -4.35
N ARG A 186 14.66 6.14 -3.51
CA ARG A 186 14.64 6.35 -2.07
C ARG A 186 14.76 7.84 -1.74
N ALA A 187 15.75 8.53 -2.29
CA ALA A 187 15.92 9.96 -2.07
C ALA A 187 14.69 10.78 -2.54
N SER A 188 14.07 10.40 -3.66
CA SER A 188 12.85 11.06 -4.16
C SER A 188 11.65 10.84 -3.23
N VAL A 189 11.52 9.63 -2.66
CA VAL A 189 10.48 9.31 -1.68
C VAL A 189 10.74 10.00 -0.35
N ASP A 190 11.97 9.97 0.17
CA ASP A 190 12.36 10.66 1.41
C ASP A 190 12.04 12.16 1.33
N ALA A 191 12.37 12.81 0.21
CA ALA A 191 12.05 14.21 -0.03
C ALA A 191 10.52 14.46 -0.07
N ALA A 192 9.73 13.49 -0.57
CA ALA A 192 8.28 13.59 -0.58
C ALA A 192 7.69 13.42 0.83
N VAL A 193 8.19 12.47 1.62
CA VAL A 193 7.79 12.26 3.01
C VAL A 193 8.05 13.53 3.84
N ALA A 194 9.23 14.14 3.69
CA ALA A 194 9.59 15.35 4.42
C ALA A 194 8.62 16.53 4.16
N ARG A 195 7.96 16.58 3.00
CA ARG A 195 6.99 17.64 2.67
C ARG A 195 5.61 17.41 3.31
N VAL A 196 5.27 16.18 3.67
CA VAL A 196 3.91 15.80 4.10
C VAL A 196 3.79 15.48 5.57
N HIS A 197 4.90 15.34 6.29
CA HIS A 197 4.94 14.93 7.69
C HIS A 197 3.98 15.74 8.59
N GLY A 198 4.07 17.07 8.57
CA GLY A 198 3.19 17.93 9.38
C GLY A 198 1.71 17.90 8.95
N THR A 199 1.40 17.45 7.73
CA THR A 199 0.00 17.38 7.26
C THR A 199 -0.74 16.18 7.84
N VAL A 200 -0.08 15.02 7.99
CA VAL A 200 -0.72 13.84 8.59
C VAL A 200 -0.97 14.07 10.08
N GLU A 201 -0.01 14.66 10.78
CA GLU A 201 -0.14 15.00 12.20
C GLU A 201 -1.32 15.96 12.43
N ALA A 202 -1.42 17.05 11.66
CA ALA A 202 -2.52 17.99 11.73
C ALA A 202 -3.90 17.33 11.50
N ALA A 203 -4.00 16.38 10.56
CA ALA A 203 -5.25 15.65 10.32
C ALA A 203 -5.67 14.78 11.51
N VAL A 204 -4.70 14.15 12.19
CA VAL A 204 -4.95 13.37 13.41
C VAL A 204 -5.37 14.29 14.56
N GLU A 205 -4.73 15.45 14.71
CA GLU A 205 -5.11 16.44 15.72
C GLU A 205 -6.51 17.01 15.51
N GLU A 206 -6.86 17.35 14.27
CA GLU A 206 -8.21 17.80 13.90
C GLU A 206 -9.26 16.73 14.24
N TRP A 207 -9.00 15.47 13.89
CA TRP A 207 -9.89 14.37 14.25
C TRP A 207 -10.06 14.25 15.78
N ARG A 208 -8.98 14.33 16.56
CA ARG A 208 -9.05 14.29 18.03
C ARG A 208 -9.92 15.44 18.57
N ALA A 209 -9.78 16.64 18.01
CA ALA A 209 -10.58 17.80 18.39
C ALA A 209 -12.07 17.62 18.06
N ILE A 210 -12.39 17.07 16.89
CA ILE A 210 -13.77 16.75 16.49
C ILE A 210 -14.39 15.73 17.44
N GLN A 211 -13.67 14.65 17.78
CA GLN A 211 -14.18 13.65 18.73
C GLN A 211 -14.39 14.22 20.14
N ALA A 212 -13.48 15.08 20.61
CA ALA A 212 -13.63 15.75 21.90
C ALA A 212 -14.83 16.73 21.91
N GLY A 213 -15.11 17.38 20.77
CA GLY A 213 -16.25 18.30 20.61
C GLY A 213 -17.60 17.61 20.41
N ALA A 214 -17.60 16.41 19.79
CA ALA A 214 -18.79 15.56 19.64
C ALA A 214 -19.19 14.86 20.95
N GLY A 215 -18.33 14.90 21.97
CA GLY A 215 -18.59 14.44 23.33
C GLY A 215 -19.32 15.47 24.21
N ARG A 216 -20.40 16.09 23.72
CA ARG A 216 -21.44 16.76 24.53
C ARG A 216 -22.83 16.33 24.10
#